data_AF-A0A514EBG7-F1
#
_entry.id   AF-A0A514EBG7-F1
#
_cell.length_a   1.000
_cell.length_b   1.000
_cell.length_c   1.000
_cell.angle_alpha   90.00
_cell.angle_beta   90.00
_cell.angle_gamma   90.00
#
_symmetry.space_group_name_H-M   'P 1'
#
loop_
_entity.id
_entity.type
_entity.pdbx_description
1 polymer ?
#
loop_
_entity_poly.entity_id
_entity_poly.type
_entity_poly.pdbx_seq_one_letter_code
_entity_poly.pdbx_strand_id
1 'polypeptide(L)'
;MISDSNPNAFDGAKGCGQQLREAREAAGLSIDDVGSRLRMPLHVIRALETEQWERLGAPVFVRGQLRSYARLLGVDLDPLLASAHIAPVQPVELISHTHTPPLRRMLESATRRLVYVVITAGLAVPVWYATRTHFAEDGPSTASLDVVPAAPGDAAPAAAAKGGNGNAAAPAPAAHTVPSAAPYIASLTPLPRASGEPDKPGLSLSFQGDSWVQIIAPDGKPLEKALLKAGEKRDYAPGQVGRIVLGNASAVQVQQSGSTVDLTPYKRANVARFAVSSDGSVVPASE
;
A
#
# COMPACT_ATOMS: atom_id res chain seq x y z
N MET A 1 -19.78 9.62 -23.07
CA MET A 1 -21.06 10.36 -22.94
C MET A 1 -21.95 9.49 -22.08
N ILE A 2 -22.00 9.77 -20.78
CA ILE A 2 -22.90 9.08 -19.85
C ILE A 2 -24.13 9.97 -19.80
N SER A 3 -25.15 9.60 -20.57
CA SER A 3 -26.47 10.24 -20.44
C SER A 3 -27.12 9.62 -19.20
N ASP A 4 -26.93 10.25 -18.05
CA ASP A 4 -27.70 9.97 -16.84
C ASP A 4 -29.15 10.42 -17.07
N SER A 5 -29.94 9.57 -17.72
CA SER A 5 -31.39 9.74 -17.77
C SER A 5 -31.95 9.40 -16.39
N ASN A 6 -31.84 10.34 -15.45
CA ASN A 6 -32.50 10.25 -14.17
C ASN A 6 -34.01 10.33 -14.43
N PRO A 7 -34.81 9.30 -14.11
CA PRO A 7 -36.27 9.39 -14.27
C PRO A 7 -36.77 10.59 -13.46
N ASN A 8 -37.55 11.47 -14.10
CA ASN A 8 -38.10 12.68 -13.48
C ASN A 8 -39.04 12.32 -12.32
N ALA A 9 -38.48 12.20 -11.12
CA ALA A 9 -39.18 11.81 -9.89
C ALA A 9 -40.28 12.81 -9.46
N PHE A 10 -40.41 13.95 -10.14
CA PHE A 10 -41.35 15.03 -9.83
C PHE A 10 -42.36 15.31 -10.95
N ASP A 11 -42.57 14.38 -11.89
CA ASP A 11 -43.53 14.60 -13.00
C ASP A 11 -45.00 14.72 -12.50
N GLY A 12 -45.30 14.22 -11.30
CA GLY A 12 -46.58 14.40 -10.59
C GLY A 12 -46.68 15.67 -9.73
N ALA A 13 -45.62 16.49 -9.68
CA ALA A 13 -45.55 17.77 -8.94
C ALA A 13 -45.80 19.00 -9.84
N LYS A 14 -46.38 18.81 -11.03
CA LYS A 14 -46.65 19.89 -11.99
C LYS A 14 -47.48 21.00 -11.36
N GLY A 15 -47.09 22.24 -11.57
CA GLY A 15 -47.74 23.44 -11.05
C GLY A 15 -47.11 23.98 -9.76
N CYS A 16 -46.24 23.23 -9.07
CA CYS A 16 -45.55 23.72 -7.87
C CYS A 16 -44.68 24.95 -8.16
N GLY A 17 -43.97 24.93 -9.29
CA GLY A 17 -43.06 26.01 -9.68
C GLY A 17 -43.81 27.30 -10.00
N GLN A 18 -44.95 27.17 -10.70
CA GLN A 18 -45.81 28.30 -11.02
C GLN A 18 -46.43 28.90 -9.74
N GLN A 19 -46.94 28.08 -8.83
CA GLN A 19 -47.53 28.56 -7.58
C GLN A 19 -46.51 29.30 -6.69
N LEU A 20 -45.27 28.80 -6.62
CA LEU A 20 -44.17 29.49 -5.93
C LEU A 20 -43.83 30.83 -6.58
N ARG A 21 -43.81 30.88 -7.91
CA ARG A 21 -43.55 32.11 -8.66
C ARG A 21 -44.62 33.17 -8.41
N GLU A 22 -45.89 32.78 -8.51
CA GLU A 22 -47.03 33.67 -8.25
C GLU A 22 -47.01 34.20 -6.82
N ALA A 23 -46.73 33.33 -5.85
CA ALA A 23 -46.60 33.74 -4.45
C ALA A 23 -45.39 34.65 -4.20
N ARG A 24 -44.25 34.43 -4.88
CA ARG A 24 -43.09 35.33 -4.83
C ARG A 24 -43.45 36.72 -5.37
N GLU A 25 -44.11 36.76 -6.53
CA GLU A 25 -44.53 38.00 -7.19
C GLU A 25 -45.56 38.75 -6.34
N ALA A 26 -46.51 38.04 -5.72
CA ALA A 26 -47.48 38.62 -4.77
C ALA A 26 -46.82 39.17 -3.49
N ALA A 27 -45.73 38.53 -3.04
CA ALA A 27 -44.92 39.04 -1.92
C ALA A 27 -43.97 40.20 -2.33
N GLY A 28 -43.92 40.57 -3.61
CA GLY A 28 -43.05 41.63 -4.13
C GLY A 28 -41.55 41.32 -4.02
N LEU A 29 -41.17 40.05 -3.95
CA LEU A 29 -39.77 39.62 -3.78
C LEU A 29 -39.11 39.37 -5.14
N SER A 30 -37.89 39.86 -5.31
CA SER A 30 -37.07 39.47 -6.46
C SER A 30 -36.49 38.06 -6.29
N ILE A 31 -36.06 37.45 -7.38
CA ILE A 31 -35.39 36.13 -7.34
C ILE A 31 -34.09 36.23 -6.51
N ASP A 32 -33.40 37.37 -6.57
CA ASP A 32 -32.19 37.64 -5.79
C ASP A 32 -32.46 37.77 -4.28
N ASP A 33 -33.59 38.38 -3.90
CA ASP A 33 -34.02 38.47 -2.49
C ASP A 33 -34.35 37.09 -1.92
N VAL A 34 -35.04 36.25 -2.69
CA VAL A 34 -35.31 34.88 -2.29
C VAL A 34 -34.02 34.07 -2.20
N GLY A 35 -33.11 34.24 -3.17
CA GLY A 35 -31.79 33.58 -3.19
C GLY A 35 -30.96 33.89 -1.96
N SER A 36 -30.88 35.16 -1.59
CA SER A 36 -30.14 35.60 -0.40
C SER A 36 -30.76 35.08 0.90
N ARG A 37 -32.10 35.10 1.03
CA ARG A 37 -32.80 34.62 2.23
C ARG A 37 -32.72 33.10 2.42
N LEU A 38 -32.91 32.34 1.34
CA LEU A 38 -32.86 30.87 1.36
C LEU A 38 -31.44 30.31 1.27
N ARG A 39 -30.44 31.18 1.01
CA ARG A 39 -29.06 30.79 0.70
C ARG A 39 -28.99 29.80 -0.47
N MET A 40 -29.83 30.03 -1.48
CA MET A 40 -29.90 29.21 -2.68
C MET A 40 -29.35 30.00 -3.88
N PRO A 41 -28.54 29.37 -4.75
CA PRO A 41 -28.12 30.00 -5.99
C PRO A 41 -29.30 30.39 -6.88
N LEU A 42 -29.19 31.49 -7.62
CA LEU A 42 -30.26 31.99 -8.50
C LEU A 42 -30.73 30.96 -9.54
N HIS A 43 -29.80 30.15 -10.05
CA HIS A 43 -30.11 29.11 -11.02
C HIS A 43 -31.01 28.01 -10.42
N VAL A 44 -30.87 27.72 -9.12
CA VAL A 44 -31.72 26.76 -8.40
C VAL A 44 -33.14 27.30 -8.30
N ILE A 45 -33.30 28.56 -7.88
CA ILE A 45 -34.63 29.18 -7.75
C ILE A 45 -35.34 29.24 -9.10
N ARG A 46 -34.62 29.66 -10.16
CA ARG A 46 -35.16 29.66 -11.52
C ARG A 46 -35.55 28.25 -11.99
N ALA A 47 -34.74 27.24 -11.67
CA ALA A 47 -35.05 25.86 -12.01
C ALA A 47 -36.27 25.32 -11.23
N LEU A 48 -36.46 25.72 -9.97
CA LEU A 48 -37.65 25.39 -9.18
C LEU A 48 -38.91 26.05 -9.75
N GLU A 49 -38.86 27.34 -10.10
CA GLU A 49 -40.00 28.08 -10.69
C GLU A 49 -40.36 27.60 -12.10
N THR A 50 -39.38 27.10 -12.87
CA THR A 50 -39.58 26.55 -14.22
C THR A 50 -39.73 25.04 -14.26
N GLU A 51 -39.77 24.39 -13.09
CA GLU A 51 -39.94 22.93 -12.93
C GLU A 51 -38.89 22.10 -13.69
N GLN A 52 -37.67 22.63 -13.82
CA GLN A 52 -36.55 21.99 -14.49
C GLN A 52 -35.80 21.05 -13.53
N TRP A 53 -36.49 19.99 -13.08
CA TRP A 53 -36.01 19.03 -12.08
C TRP A 53 -34.69 18.35 -12.49
N GLU A 54 -34.50 18.07 -13.78
CA GLU A 54 -33.30 17.44 -14.33
C GLU A 54 -32.02 18.25 -14.08
N ARG A 55 -32.13 19.58 -13.99
CA ARG A 55 -30.98 20.49 -13.78
C ARG A 55 -30.60 20.65 -12.31
N LEU A 56 -31.47 20.24 -11.40
CA LEU A 56 -31.30 20.40 -9.94
C LEU A 56 -30.51 19.25 -9.31
N GLY A 57 -30.25 18.17 -10.05
CA GLY A 57 -29.46 17.02 -9.59
C GLY A 57 -30.29 15.99 -8.82
N ALA A 58 -29.82 15.56 -7.65
CA ALA A 58 -30.43 14.44 -6.93
C ALA A 58 -31.83 14.81 -6.37
N PRO A 59 -32.88 13.99 -6.62
CA PRO A 59 -34.27 14.31 -6.29
C PRO A 59 -34.54 14.63 -4.81
N VAL A 60 -33.77 14.02 -3.91
CA VAL A 60 -33.88 14.24 -2.45
C VAL A 60 -33.65 15.69 -2.02
N PHE A 61 -32.81 16.45 -2.73
CA PHE A 61 -32.53 17.85 -2.41
C PHE A 61 -33.64 18.78 -2.87
N VAL A 62 -34.28 18.49 -4.01
CA VAL A 62 -35.35 19.31 -4.61
C VAL A 62 -36.52 19.46 -3.64
N ARG A 63 -36.95 18.37 -2.99
CA ARG A 63 -38.07 18.42 -2.03
C ARG A 63 -37.79 19.32 -0.82
N GLY A 64 -36.56 19.25 -0.30
CA GLY A 64 -36.14 20.13 0.80
C GLY A 64 -36.13 21.60 0.39
N GLN A 65 -35.70 21.88 -0.84
CA GLN A 65 -35.68 23.23 -1.40
C GLN A 65 -37.10 23.77 -1.63
N LEU A 66 -38.00 22.97 -2.21
CA LEU A 66 -39.41 23.33 -2.39
C LEU A 66 -40.09 23.67 -1.06
N ARG A 67 -39.91 22.83 -0.02
CA ARG A 67 -40.47 23.10 1.31
C ARG A 67 -39.88 24.34 1.96
N SER A 68 -38.59 24.58 1.79
CA SER A 68 -37.93 25.77 2.34
C SER A 68 -38.45 27.04 1.66
N TYR A 69 -38.65 26.99 0.35
CA TYR A 69 -39.19 28.11 -0.42
C TYR A 69 -40.67 28.36 -0.07
N ALA A 70 -41.48 27.31 -0.02
CA ALA A 70 -42.88 27.37 0.39
C ALA A 70 -43.03 27.99 1.80
N ARG A 71 -42.17 27.59 2.75
CA ARG A 71 -42.13 28.14 4.11
C ARG A 71 -41.78 29.63 4.15
N LEU A 72 -40.90 30.10 3.26
CA LEU A 72 -40.57 31.53 3.18
C LEU A 72 -41.76 32.37 2.69
N LEU A 73 -42.54 31.83 1.75
CA LEU A 73 -43.70 32.51 1.16
C LEU A 73 -45.03 32.25 1.91
N GLY A 74 -45.05 31.32 2.86
CA GLY A 74 -46.26 30.93 3.57
C GLY A 74 -47.27 30.14 2.73
N VAL A 75 -46.80 29.48 1.65
CA VAL A 75 -47.63 28.67 0.76
C VAL A 75 -47.58 27.21 1.19
N ASP A 76 -48.71 26.51 1.13
CA ASP A 76 -48.75 25.07 1.32
C ASP A 76 -48.60 24.33 -0.02
N LEU A 77 -47.51 23.56 -0.14
CA LEU A 77 -47.22 22.69 -1.29
C LEU A 77 -47.29 21.21 -0.92
N ASP A 78 -47.54 20.86 0.34
CA ASP A 78 -47.61 19.46 0.76
C ASP A 78 -48.66 18.63 -0.02
N PRO A 79 -49.85 19.14 -0.42
CA PRO A 79 -50.77 18.34 -1.23
C PRO A 79 -50.25 18.02 -2.64
N LEU A 80 -49.49 18.94 -3.26
CA LEU A 80 -48.89 18.75 -4.59
C LEU A 80 -47.62 17.89 -4.54
N LEU A 81 -46.88 17.98 -3.43
CA LEU A 81 -45.72 17.12 -3.18
C LEU A 81 -46.12 15.70 -2.82
N ALA A 82 -47.32 15.49 -2.27
CA ALA A 82 -47.85 14.16 -1.98
C ALA A 82 -48.22 13.37 -3.25
N SER A 83 -48.66 14.04 -4.32
CA SER A 83 -48.91 13.40 -5.61
C SER A 83 -47.64 13.05 -6.39
N ALA A 84 -46.51 13.69 -6.05
CA ALA A 84 -45.22 13.42 -6.66
C ALA A 84 -44.67 12.06 -6.21
N HIS A 85 -44.73 11.06 -7.09
CA HIS A 85 -44.17 9.74 -6.84
C HIS A 85 -42.63 9.79 -6.90
N ILE A 86 -42.01 9.88 -5.73
CA ILE A 86 -40.56 9.70 -5.59
C ILE A 86 -40.27 8.21 -5.81
N ALA A 87 -39.75 7.86 -6.99
CA ALA A 87 -39.18 6.54 -7.17
C ALA A 87 -38.09 6.33 -6.09
N PRO A 88 -38.13 5.23 -5.32
CA PRO A 88 -37.13 5.00 -4.29
C PRO A 88 -35.75 5.04 -4.94
N VAL A 89 -34.86 5.87 -4.41
CA VAL A 89 -33.47 5.97 -4.85
C VAL A 89 -32.88 4.57 -4.77
N GLN A 90 -32.76 3.89 -5.91
CA GLN A 90 -32.15 2.58 -5.95
C GLN A 90 -30.71 2.76 -5.47
N PRO A 91 -30.28 2.05 -4.41
CA PRO A 91 -28.89 2.12 -3.99
C PRO A 91 -28.04 1.73 -5.19
N VAL A 92 -27.14 2.63 -5.60
CA VAL A 92 -26.14 2.34 -6.64
C VAL A 92 -25.52 1.00 -6.28
N GLU A 93 -25.69 0.02 -7.16
CA GLU A 93 -25.08 -1.28 -7.02
C GLU A 93 -23.58 -1.05 -6.93
N LEU A 94 -23.03 -1.28 -5.74
CA LEU A 94 -21.61 -1.13 -5.46
C LEU A 94 -20.91 -2.23 -6.25
N ILE A 95 -20.51 -1.91 -7.48
CA ILE A 95 -19.64 -2.75 -8.28
C ILE A 95 -18.30 -2.77 -7.54
N SER A 96 -18.11 -3.79 -6.71
CA SER A 96 -16.82 -4.11 -6.14
C SER A 96 -15.91 -4.45 -7.31
N HIS A 97 -15.04 -3.52 -7.70
CA HIS A 97 -13.89 -3.84 -8.55
C HIS A 97 -12.93 -4.74 -7.76
N THR A 98 -13.31 -6.00 -7.54
CA THR A 98 -12.46 -7.00 -6.93
C THR A 98 -11.59 -7.65 -7.99
N HIS A 99 -10.29 -7.36 -7.84
CA HIS A 99 -9.18 -8.28 -7.98
C HIS A 99 -9.06 -9.04 -9.32
N THR A 100 -8.16 -8.57 -10.20
CA THR A 100 -7.64 -9.40 -11.30
C THR A 100 -7.06 -10.70 -10.71
N PRO A 101 -7.54 -11.89 -11.12
CA PRO A 101 -7.07 -13.14 -10.54
C PRO A 101 -5.56 -13.29 -10.77
N PRO A 102 -4.76 -13.62 -9.73
CA PRO A 102 -3.30 -13.73 -9.85
C PRO A 102 -2.89 -14.76 -10.90
N LEU A 103 -3.74 -15.77 -11.12
CA LEU A 103 -3.53 -16.83 -12.10
C LEU A 103 -3.42 -16.29 -13.55
N ARG A 104 -4.21 -15.29 -13.94
CA ARG A 104 -4.12 -14.70 -15.29
C ARG A 104 -2.78 -13.99 -15.52
N ARG A 105 -2.30 -13.24 -14.51
CA ARG A 105 -0.99 -12.58 -14.58
C ARG A 105 0.17 -13.59 -14.60
N MET A 106 0.04 -14.71 -13.88
CA MET A 106 1.05 -15.76 -13.92
C MET A 106 1.12 -16.45 -15.29
N LEU A 107 -0.02 -16.80 -15.91
CA LEU A 107 -0.03 -17.42 -17.24
C LEU A 107 0.55 -16.50 -18.33
N GLU A 108 0.22 -15.21 -18.31
CA GLU A 108 0.79 -14.23 -19.25
C GLU A 108 2.31 -14.04 -19.07
N SER A 109 2.78 -14.05 -17.82
CA SER A 109 4.22 -13.99 -17.54
C SER A 109 4.94 -15.28 -17.95
N ALA A 110 4.29 -16.44 -17.83
CA ALA A 110 4.84 -17.73 -18.21
C ALA A 110 4.96 -17.89 -19.73
N THR A 111 3.93 -17.49 -20.49
CA THR A 111 3.96 -17.50 -21.96
C THR A 111 5.05 -16.58 -22.49
N ARG A 112 5.20 -15.36 -21.95
CA ARG A 112 6.28 -14.45 -22.34
C ARG A 112 7.67 -15.02 -22.05
N ARG A 113 7.87 -15.65 -20.89
CA ARG A 113 9.13 -16.32 -20.54
C ARG A 113 9.43 -17.50 -21.47
N LEU A 114 8.42 -18.29 -21.82
CA LEU A 114 8.56 -19.41 -22.74
C LEU A 114 8.99 -18.94 -24.14
N VAL A 115 8.41 -17.85 -24.65
CA VAL A 115 8.83 -17.24 -25.92
C VAL A 115 10.31 -16.86 -25.90
N TYR A 116 10.77 -16.19 -24.83
CA TYR A 116 12.20 -15.85 -24.72
C TYR A 116 13.08 -17.11 -24.65
N VAL A 117 12.69 -18.14 -23.89
CA VAL A 117 13.45 -19.40 -23.80
C VAL A 117 13.55 -20.08 -25.17
N VAL A 118 12.46 -20.13 -25.94
CA VAL A 118 12.45 -20.74 -27.29
C VAL A 118 13.35 -19.95 -28.25
N ILE A 119 13.28 -18.61 -28.24
CA ILE A 119 14.15 -17.77 -29.08
C ILE A 119 15.62 -17.96 -28.69
N THR A 120 15.93 -17.94 -27.39
CA THR A 120 17.29 -18.14 -26.90
C THR A 120 17.80 -19.54 -27.23
N ALA A 121 16.99 -20.59 -27.09
CA ALA A 121 17.36 -21.94 -27.49
C ALA A 121 17.59 -22.04 -29.02
N GLY A 122 16.73 -21.41 -29.81
CA GLY A 122 16.86 -21.35 -31.27
C GLY A 122 18.13 -20.67 -31.76
N LEU A 123 18.70 -19.73 -31.00
CA LEU A 123 19.98 -19.09 -31.31
C LEU A 123 21.18 -19.81 -30.67
N ALA A 124 21.07 -20.22 -29.41
CA ALA A 124 22.18 -20.78 -28.65
C ALA A 124 22.53 -22.22 -29.08
N VAL A 125 21.54 -23.05 -29.41
CA VAL A 125 21.76 -24.44 -29.83
C VAL A 125 22.57 -24.54 -31.13
N PRO A 126 22.24 -23.81 -32.22
CA PRO A 126 23.06 -23.86 -33.44
C PRO A 126 24.45 -23.26 -33.25
N VAL A 127 24.59 -22.19 -32.47
CA VAL A 127 25.91 -21.59 -32.16
C VAL A 127 26.78 -22.57 -31.36
N TRP A 128 26.21 -23.23 -30.36
CA TRP A 128 26.90 -24.25 -29.57
C TRP A 128 27.28 -25.45 -30.42
N TYR A 129 26.38 -25.90 -31.31
CA TYR A 129 26.66 -27.01 -32.21
C TYR A 129 27.80 -26.69 -33.18
N ALA A 130 27.77 -25.49 -33.80
CA ALA A 130 28.82 -25.03 -34.70
C ALA A 130 30.17 -24.84 -33.99
N THR A 131 30.19 -24.24 -32.79
CA THR A 131 31.44 -24.10 -32.03
C THR A 131 31.98 -25.46 -31.58
N ARG A 132 31.13 -26.40 -31.18
CA ARG A 132 31.57 -27.75 -30.82
C ARG A 132 32.22 -28.49 -31.98
N THR A 133 31.73 -28.32 -33.21
CA THR A 133 32.35 -28.93 -34.40
C THR A 133 33.65 -28.22 -34.79
N HIS A 134 33.70 -26.88 -34.69
CA HIS A 134 34.91 -26.11 -35.02
C HIS A 134 36.08 -26.31 -34.03
N PHE A 135 35.80 -26.55 -32.74
CA PHE A 135 36.86 -26.88 -31.78
C PHE A 135 37.26 -28.36 -31.75
N ALA A 136 36.54 -29.22 -32.48
CA ALA A 136 36.83 -30.66 -32.55
C ALA A 136 37.75 -31.04 -33.72
N GLU A 137 37.87 -30.22 -34.77
CA GLU A 137 38.64 -30.56 -35.98
C GLU A 137 39.97 -29.81 -36.18
N ASP A 138 40.23 -28.69 -35.49
CA ASP A 138 41.54 -28.01 -35.55
C ASP A 138 42.16 -27.90 -34.14
N GLY A 139 42.85 -28.97 -33.74
CA GLY A 139 43.90 -28.84 -32.73
C GLY A 139 45.05 -28.01 -33.31
N PRO A 140 45.58 -26.99 -32.63
CA PRO A 140 46.73 -26.26 -33.14
C PRO A 140 47.90 -27.24 -33.31
N SER A 141 48.25 -27.54 -34.56
CA SER A 141 49.48 -28.24 -34.90
C SER A 141 50.63 -27.34 -34.51
N THR A 142 51.11 -27.50 -33.28
CA THR A 142 52.37 -26.93 -32.84
C THR A 142 53.46 -27.60 -33.67
N ALA A 143 53.92 -26.91 -34.71
CA ALA A 143 55.12 -27.29 -35.44
C ALA A 143 56.27 -27.39 -34.44
N SER A 144 56.72 -28.61 -34.18
CA SER A 144 57.85 -28.91 -33.32
C SER A 144 59.12 -28.33 -33.95
N LEU A 145 59.83 -27.47 -33.23
CA LEU A 145 61.10 -26.86 -33.64
C LEU A 145 62.33 -27.75 -33.32
N ASP A 146 62.12 -29.00 -32.91
CA ASP A 146 63.19 -29.97 -32.65
C ASP A 146 63.49 -30.82 -33.89
N VAL A 147 64.25 -30.25 -34.83
CA VAL A 147 65.11 -31.01 -35.74
C VAL A 147 66.46 -30.29 -35.84
N VAL A 148 67.45 -30.83 -35.15
CA VAL A 148 68.89 -30.61 -35.41
C VAL A 148 69.47 -31.98 -35.80
N PRO A 149 70.15 -32.11 -36.95
CA PRO A 149 70.55 -33.40 -37.51
C PRO A 149 71.71 -34.02 -36.73
N ALA A 150 71.69 -35.35 -36.59
CA ALA A 150 72.76 -36.12 -35.98
C ALA A 150 74.05 -36.08 -36.83
N ALA A 151 75.15 -35.67 -36.21
CA ALA A 151 76.52 -36.01 -36.60
C ALA A 151 77.20 -36.72 -35.41
N PRO A 152 77.94 -37.82 -35.63
CA PRO A 152 78.44 -38.68 -34.55
C PRO A 152 79.81 -38.21 -34.04
N GLY A 153 80.11 -38.50 -32.77
CA GLY A 153 81.48 -38.69 -32.30
C GLY A 153 81.92 -37.82 -31.12
N ASP A 154 82.11 -38.53 -30.01
CA ASP A 154 83.16 -38.35 -29.00
C ASP A 154 83.04 -37.40 -27.80
N ALA A 155 83.33 -38.04 -26.65
CA ALA A 155 83.97 -37.54 -25.44
C ALA A 155 83.15 -36.72 -24.41
N ALA A 156 82.70 -37.44 -23.38
CA ALA A 156 82.71 -36.96 -21.98
C ALA A 156 84.18 -36.64 -21.54
N PRO A 157 84.47 -35.94 -20.41
CA PRO A 157 83.62 -35.75 -19.23
C PRO A 157 83.74 -34.40 -18.47
N ALA A 158 82.99 -34.33 -17.37
CA ALA A 158 83.30 -33.67 -16.08
C ALA A 158 83.24 -32.14 -15.93
N ALA A 159 82.32 -31.73 -15.04
CA ALA A 159 82.45 -30.76 -13.95
C ALA A 159 83.04 -29.36 -14.21
N ALA A 160 82.25 -28.31 -13.94
CA ALA A 160 82.49 -27.38 -12.81
C ALA A 160 81.54 -26.15 -12.82
N ALA A 161 81.13 -25.80 -11.60
CA ALA A 161 80.91 -24.45 -11.05
C ALA A 161 79.77 -23.55 -11.59
N LYS A 162 78.68 -23.53 -10.80
CA LYS A 162 77.79 -22.39 -10.57
C LYS A 162 78.53 -21.20 -9.94
N GLY A 163 78.16 -20.00 -10.38
CA GLY A 163 78.06 -18.78 -9.54
C GLY A 163 76.84 -18.01 -10.04
N GLY A 164 76.02 -17.34 -9.23
CA GLY A 164 75.97 -17.13 -7.80
C GLY A 164 74.81 -16.13 -7.55
N ASN A 165 74.10 -16.31 -6.42
CA ASN A 165 73.29 -15.35 -5.65
C ASN A 165 72.30 -14.42 -6.37
N GLY A 166 71.10 -14.09 -5.87
CA GLY A 166 70.32 -14.35 -4.66
C GLY A 166 68.88 -13.92 -5.04
N ASN A 167 67.81 -14.12 -4.29
CA ASN A 167 67.66 -14.16 -2.86
C ASN A 167 66.37 -14.93 -2.55
N ALA A 168 66.43 -15.66 -1.45
CA ALA A 168 65.38 -16.39 -0.76
C ALA A 168 64.20 -15.50 -0.32
N ALA A 169 63.07 -15.99 0.18
CA ALA A 169 62.38 -17.27 0.08
C ALA A 169 61.03 -17.07 0.82
N ALA A 170 60.09 -17.87 0.32
CA ALA A 170 58.80 -18.33 0.81
C ALA A 170 58.52 -18.45 2.34
N PRO A 171 57.25 -18.74 2.72
CA PRO A 171 56.66 -18.65 4.06
C PRO A 171 56.45 -20.00 4.79
N ALA A 172 55.77 -19.95 5.96
CA ALA A 172 55.04 -21.01 6.72
C ALA A 172 55.84 -21.83 7.78
N PRO A 173 55.22 -22.67 8.65
CA PRO A 173 54.08 -22.50 9.59
C PRO A 173 54.28 -23.15 10.99
N ALA A 174 53.22 -23.12 11.83
CA ALA A 174 52.78 -24.09 12.87
C ALA A 174 53.15 -23.93 14.38
N ALA A 175 52.09 -23.64 15.15
CA ALA A 175 51.60 -24.11 16.48
C ALA A 175 52.55 -24.58 17.62
N HIS A 176 52.24 -24.17 18.88
CA HIS A 176 52.06 -25.03 20.08
C HIS A 176 51.54 -24.25 21.33
N THR A 177 50.45 -24.77 21.93
CA THR A 177 49.99 -24.88 23.35
C THR A 177 50.32 -23.85 24.47
N VAL A 178 49.26 -23.50 25.24
CA VAL A 178 49.16 -22.82 26.58
C VAL A 178 49.56 -23.76 27.75
N PRO A 179 49.81 -23.35 29.04
CA PRO A 179 48.95 -22.45 29.86
C PRO A 179 49.60 -21.54 30.95
N SER A 180 48.73 -20.71 31.56
CA SER A 180 48.74 -20.17 32.94
C SER A 180 49.50 -18.87 33.26
N ALA A 181 48.75 -17.79 33.50
CA ALA A 181 48.59 -17.15 34.82
C ALA A 181 47.89 -15.78 34.67
N ALA A 182 46.74 -15.62 35.35
CA ALA A 182 46.13 -14.32 35.69
C ALA A 182 46.96 -13.68 36.84
N PRO A 183 46.86 -12.36 37.19
CA PRO A 183 45.64 -11.55 37.13
C PRO A 183 45.77 -10.09 36.65
N TYR A 184 44.60 -9.53 36.29
CA TYR A 184 44.10 -8.15 36.42
C TYR A 184 45.08 -6.96 36.33
N ILE A 185 44.82 -6.01 35.41
CA ILE A 185 44.36 -4.63 35.70
C ILE A 185 43.77 -3.98 34.43
N ALA A 186 42.50 -3.58 34.55
CA ALA A 186 41.81 -2.43 33.96
C ALA A 186 42.02 -2.05 32.47
N SER A 187 41.23 -2.65 31.58
CA SER A 187 40.75 -1.95 30.38
C SER A 187 39.61 -1.01 30.75
N LEU A 188 39.90 0.30 30.80
CA LEU A 188 38.89 1.36 30.81
C LEU A 188 38.26 1.47 29.43
N THR A 189 37.38 0.52 29.11
CA THR A 189 36.39 0.66 28.06
C THR A 189 35.10 1.13 28.72
N PRO A 190 34.56 2.31 28.41
CA PRO A 190 33.25 2.70 28.90
C PRO A 190 32.21 1.80 28.22
N LEU A 191 31.80 0.74 28.90
CA LEU A 191 30.57 0.04 28.62
C LEU A 191 29.41 1.01 28.90
N PRO A 192 28.48 1.24 27.96
CA PRO A 192 27.25 1.94 28.26
C PRO A 192 26.54 1.15 29.37
N ARG A 193 26.34 1.85 30.48
CA ARG A 193 25.58 1.37 31.64
C ARG A 193 24.16 1.04 31.17
N ALA A 194 23.88 -0.25 31.00
CA ALA A 194 22.54 -0.78 31.02
C ALA A 194 21.97 -0.54 32.43
N SER A 195 21.18 0.53 32.57
CA SER A 195 20.37 0.82 33.75
C SER A 195 19.13 1.55 33.29
N GLY A 196 18.16 0.74 32.90
CA GLY A 196 16.76 1.07 32.68
C GLY A 196 16.07 -0.27 32.51
N GLU A 197 15.07 -0.56 33.33
CA GLU A 197 14.16 -1.69 33.18
C GLU A 197 13.79 -1.92 31.70
N PRO A 198 13.46 -3.16 31.28
CA PRO A 198 12.92 -3.37 29.94
C PRO A 198 11.74 -2.41 29.79
N ASP A 199 11.90 -1.41 28.91
CA ASP A 199 10.84 -0.52 28.47
C ASP A 199 9.64 -1.41 28.18
N LYS A 200 8.68 -1.44 29.09
CA LYS A 200 7.47 -2.24 28.88
C LYS A 200 6.85 -1.63 27.63
N PRO A 201 6.69 -2.38 26.53
CA PRO A 201 6.09 -1.82 25.34
C PRO A 201 4.73 -1.25 25.74
N GLY A 202 4.57 0.06 25.51
CA GLY A 202 3.33 0.76 25.84
C GLY A 202 2.15 0.09 25.16
N LEU A 203 2.38 -0.46 23.96
CA LEU A 203 1.43 -1.27 23.23
C LEU A 203 2.13 -2.37 22.42
N SER A 204 1.61 -3.59 22.50
CA SER A 204 2.05 -4.72 21.65
C SER A 204 0.86 -5.32 20.90
N LEU A 205 1.04 -5.53 19.60
CA LEU A 205 0.08 -6.12 18.69
C LEU A 205 0.60 -7.50 18.30
N SER A 206 -0.18 -8.55 18.56
CA SER A 206 0.12 -9.92 18.14
C SER A 206 -0.94 -10.40 17.15
N PHE A 207 -0.50 -10.84 15.97
CA PHE A 207 -1.38 -11.18 14.86
C PHE A 207 -1.55 -12.70 14.80
N GLN A 208 -2.75 -13.21 15.04
CA GLN A 208 -3.10 -14.63 14.90
C GLN A 208 -3.59 -14.98 13.48
N GLY A 209 -3.84 -13.97 12.65
CA GLY A 209 -4.29 -14.10 11.27
C GLY A 209 -3.94 -12.85 10.46
N ASP A 210 -4.22 -12.89 9.16
CA ASP A 210 -3.95 -11.75 8.29
C ASP A 210 -4.82 -10.54 8.66
N SER A 211 -4.17 -9.41 8.91
CA SER A 211 -4.83 -8.15 9.27
C SER A 211 -4.06 -6.97 8.71
N TRP A 212 -4.75 -6.10 7.98
CA TRP A 212 -4.17 -4.82 7.59
C TRP A 212 -4.27 -3.86 8.76
N VAL A 213 -3.22 -3.07 8.94
CA VAL A 213 -3.10 -2.12 10.03
C VAL A 213 -2.73 -0.76 9.47
N GLN A 214 -3.40 0.27 9.98
CA GLN A 214 -3.00 1.65 9.80
C GLN A 214 -2.75 2.28 11.17
N ILE A 215 -1.52 2.75 11.37
CA ILE A 215 -1.05 3.38 12.59
C ILE A 215 -0.76 4.84 12.27
N ILE A 216 -1.30 5.74 13.07
CA ILE A 216 -1.15 7.18 12.92
C ILE A 216 -0.51 7.71 14.20
N ALA A 217 0.56 8.48 14.05
CA ALA A 217 1.23 9.17 15.15
C ALA A 217 0.28 10.21 15.81
N PRO A 218 0.57 10.68 17.04
CA PRO A 218 -0.19 11.76 17.66
C PRO A 218 -0.28 13.02 16.78
N ASP A 219 0.75 13.28 15.97
CA ASP A 219 0.83 14.40 15.02
C ASP A 219 -0.07 14.23 13.78
N GLY A 220 -0.83 13.14 13.67
CA GLY A 220 -1.72 12.85 12.54
C GLY A 220 -1.03 12.27 11.30
N LYS A 221 0.31 12.12 11.31
CA LYS A 221 1.06 11.48 10.21
C LYS A 221 0.92 9.96 10.26
N PRO A 222 0.76 9.27 9.12
CA PRO A 222 0.73 7.81 9.09
C PRO A 222 2.13 7.26 9.43
N LEU A 223 2.23 6.52 10.54
CA LEU A 223 3.45 5.86 10.97
C LEU A 223 3.67 4.56 10.20
N GLU A 224 2.61 3.78 10.02
CA GLU A 224 2.68 2.47 9.36
C GLU A 224 1.36 2.14 8.65
N LYS A 225 1.47 1.59 7.45
CA LYS A 225 0.36 1.01 6.68
C LYS A 225 0.84 -0.31 6.08
N ALA A 226 0.46 -1.41 6.69
CA ALA A 226 0.96 -2.73 6.30
C ALA A 226 -0.14 -3.80 6.39
N LEU A 227 0.01 -4.86 5.60
CA LEU A 227 -0.72 -6.11 5.78
C LEU A 227 0.19 -7.05 6.56
N LEU A 228 -0.17 -7.32 7.82
CA LEU A 228 0.61 -8.19 8.71
C LEU A 228 -0.01 -9.58 8.69
N LYS A 229 0.85 -10.61 8.59
CA LYS A 229 0.43 -12.01 8.53
C LYS A 229 0.32 -12.62 9.92
N ALA A 230 -0.34 -13.78 9.97
CA ALA A 230 -0.37 -14.62 11.17
C ALA A 230 1.05 -14.90 11.71
N GLY A 231 1.25 -14.75 13.01
CA GLY A 231 2.51 -14.95 13.72
C GLY A 231 3.40 -13.71 13.84
N GLU A 232 3.08 -12.61 13.15
CA GLU A 232 3.84 -11.37 13.31
C GLU A 232 3.50 -10.67 14.64
N LYS A 233 4.50 -9.98 15.20
CA LYS A 233 4.35 -9.13 16.39
C LYS A 233 4.89 -7.74 16.10
N ARG A 234 4.19 -6.72 16.60
CA ARG A 234 4.63 -5.32 16.54
C ARG A 234 4.54 -4.70 17.93
N ASP A 235 5.64 -4.09 18.35
CA ASP A 235 5.78 -3.45 19.65
C ASP A 235 6.00 -1.95 19.42
N TYR A 236 5.26 -1.11 20.14
CA TYR A 236 5.33 0.35 20.06
C TYR A 236 5.58 0.96 21.43
N ALA A 237 6.41 2.00 21.47
CA ALA A 237 6.68 2.75 22.69
C ALA A 237 5.45 3.60 23.08
N PRO A 238 5.23 3.86 24.39
CA PRO A 238 4.16 4.75 24.84
C PRO A 238 4.35 6.15 24.21
N GLY A 239 3.25 6.75 23.72
CA GLY A 239 3.27 8.05 23.04
C GLY A 239 3.70 8.03 21.56
N GLN A 240 4.17 6.91 21.01
CA GLN A 240 4.53 6.81 19.58
C GLN A 240 3.28 6.71 18.67
N VAL A 241 2.19 6.19 19.21
CA VAL A 241 0.96 5.92 18.48
C VAL A 241 -0.16 6.78 19.03
N GLY A 242 -0.88 7.47 18.15
CA GLY A 242 -2.08 8.24 18.50
C GLY A 242 -3.38 7.53 18.10
N ARG A 243 -3.42 6.89 16.94
CA ARG A 243 -4.62 6.21 16.44
C ARG A 243 -4.27 4.95 15.67
N ILE A 244 -5.01 3.86 15.93
CA ILE A 244 -4.86 2.58 15.25
C ILE A 244 -6.17 2.17 14.60
N VAL A 245 -6.07 1.67 13.36
CA VAL A 245 -7.15 1.00 12.65
C VAL A 245 -6.68 -0.41 12.32
N LEU A 246 -7.39 -1.41 12.85
CA LEU A 246 -7.15 -2.83 12.58
C LEU A 246 -8.29 -3.35 11.70
N GLY A 247 -7.95 -3.93 10.55
CA GLY A 247 -8.92 -4.43 9.59
C GLY A 247 -9.64 -5.71 9.98
N ASN A 248 -8.92 -6.65 10.59
CA ASN A 248 -9.44 -7.91 11.11
C ASN A 248 -9.18 -7.97 12.62
N ALA A 249 -10.07 -7.36 13.39
CA ALA A 249 -9.90 -7.20 14.83
C ALA A 249 -10.02 -8.52 15.61
N SER A 250 -10.69 -9.54 15.06
CA SER A 250 -10.75 -10.87 15.67
C SER A 250 -9.43 -11.65 15.58
N ALA A 251 -8.60 -11.32 14.61
CA ALA A 251 -7.31 -11.98 14.38
C ALA A 251 -6.14 -11.25 15.03
N VAL A 252 -6.38 -10.17 15.79
CA VAL A 252 -5.33 -9.38 16.44
C VAL A 252 -5.58 -9.31 17.93
N GLN A 253 -4.59 -9.72 18.70
CA GLN A 253 -4.59 -9.59 20.15
C GLN A 253 -3.69 -8.42 20.53
N VAL A 254 -4.30 -7.41 21.17
CA VAL A 254 -3.64 -6.18 21.60
C VAL A 254 -3.35 -6.31 23.09
N GLN A 255 -2.10 -6.15 23.49
CA GLN A 255 -1.70 -6.15 24.89
C GLN A 255 -1.05 -4.82 25.26
N GLN A 256 -1.51 -4.22 26.36
CA GLN A 256 -0.95 -3.01 26.94
C GLN A 256 -0.20 -3.39 28.22
N SER A 257 1.11 -3.12 28.29
CA SER A 257 1.94 -3.44 29.46
C SER A 257 1.80 -4.89 29.98
N GLY A 258 1.48 -5.83 29.09
CA GLY A 258 1.28 -7.27 29.39
C GLY A 258 -0.15 -7.70 29.72
N SER A 259 -1.12 -6.77 29.78
CA SER A 259 -2.55 -7.11 29.92
C SER A 259 -3.25 -7.10 28.56
N THR A 260 -3.97 -8.17 28.24
CA THR A 260 -4.78 -8.23 27.00
C THR A 260 -5.92 -7.22 27.10
N VAL A 261 -6.00 -6.31 26.13
CA VAL A 261 -7.07 -5.31 26.04
C VAL A 261 -8.23 -5.91 25.26
N ASP A 262 -9.44 -5.85 25.82
CA ASP A 262 -10.64 -6.26 25.10
C ASP A 262 -10.97 -5.24 24.00
N LEU A 263 -10.97 -5.70 22.75
CA LEU A 263 -11.27 -4.90 21.57
C LEU A 263 -12.75 -4.87 21.23
N THR A 264 -13.57 -5.72 21.87
CA THR A 264 -15.02 -5.83 21.64
C THR A 264 -15.75 -4.50 21.64
N PRO A 265 -15.53 -3.56 22.59
CA PRO A 265 -16.21 -2.26 22.56
C PRO A 265 -15.78 -1.34 21.40
N TYR A 266 -14.66 -1.63 20.73
CA TYR A 266 -14.07 -0.81 19.66
C TYR A 266 -14.28 -1.40 18.25
N LYS A 267 -14.96 -2.56 18.15
CA LYS A 267 -15.25 -3.24 16.89
C LYS A 267 -16.51 -2.68 16.24
N ARG A 268 -16.39 -2.26 14.98
CA ARG A 268 -17.53 -2.10 14.06
C ARG A 268 -17.39 -3.12 12.93
N ALA A 269 -18.26 -4.12 12.93
CA ALA A 269 -18.14 -5.33 12.11
C ALA A 269 -16.78 -6.04 12.36
N ASN A 270 -15.91 -6.13 11.35
CA ASN A 270 -14.60 -6.76 11.47
C ASN A 270 -13.45 -5.77 11.77
N VAL A 271 -13.72 -4.47 11.75
CA VAL A 271 -12.71 -3.42 11.90
C VAL A 271 -12.73 -2.86 13.33
N ALA A 272 -11.57 -2.79 14.00
CA ALA A 272 -11.43 -2.10 15.28
C ALA A 272 -10.74 -0.75 15.07
N ARG A 273 -11.30 0.30 15.69
CA ARG A 273 -10.75 1.66 15.65
C ARG A 273 -10.64 2.19 17.07
N PHE A 274 -9.43 2.54 17.48
CA PHE A 274 -9.21 3.10 18.80
C PHE A 274 -8.06 4.11 18.78
N ALA A 275 -8.15 5.07 19.69
CA ALA A 275 -7.07 6.00 19.98
C ALA A 275 -6.17 5.39 21.06
N VAL A 276 -4.88 5.72 21.02
CA VAL A 276 -3.91 5.34 22.03
C VAL A 276 -3.46 6.63 22.69
N SER A 277 -3.70 6.77 23.99
CA SER A 277 -3.27 7.93 24.77
C SER A 277 -1.74 7.89 24.94
N SER A 278 -1.15 9.02 25.36
CA SER A 278 0.29 9.12 25.63
C SER A 278 0.80 8.10 26.65
N ASP A 279 -0.09 7.58 27.50
CA ASP A 279 0.15 6.51 28.50
C ASP A 279 -0.02 5.08 27.93
N GLY A 280 -0.20 4.95 26.62
CA GLY A 280 -0.47 3.67 25.95
C GLY A 280 -1.89 3.14 26.14
N SER A 281 -2.76 3.87 26.85
CA SER A 281 -4.14 3.43 27.12
C SER A 281 -5.03 3.54 25.90
N VAL A 282 -5.83 2.50 25.67
CA VAL A 282 -6.77 2.42 24.56
C VAL A 282 -8.05 3.17 24.91
N VAL A 283 -8.36 4.22 24.15
CA VAL A 283 -9.54 5.09 24.32
C VAL A 283 -10.40 5.00 23.05
N PRO A 284 -11.74 5.06 23.13
CA PRO A 284 -12.58 5.11 21.94
C PRO A 284 -12.12 6.27 21.05
N ALA A 285 -11.88 5.99 19.77
CA ALA A 285 -11.60 7.05 18.81
C ALA A 285 -12.86 7.90 18.67
N SER A 286 -12.87 9.07 19.30
CA SER A 286 -13.90 10.09 19.07
C SER A 286 -13.88 10.43 17.58
N GLU A 287 -15.05 10.24 16.95
CA GLU A 287 -15.31 10.42 15.52
C GLU A 287 -15.02 11.86 15.07
#